data_AF-A0A922FBX4-F1
#
_entry.id   AF-A0A922FBX4-F1
#
_cell.length_a   1.000
_cell.length_b   1.000
_cell.length_c   1.000
_cell.angle_alpha   90.00
_cell.angle_beta   90.00
_cell.angle_gamma   90.00
#
_symmetry.space_group_name_H-M   'P 1'
#
loop_
_entity.id
_entity.type
_entity.pdbx_description
1 polymer ?
#
loop_
_entity_poly.entity_id
_entity_poly.type
_entity_poly.pdbx_seq_one_letter_code
_entity_poly.pdbx_strand_id
1 'polypeptide(L)'
;MASTNISLPLYEKIPRKNALQRTSDIIIFFLLLSLLTYRLLHLKNHGTTWLLAFLCESWFTFTWVLVLNMKWNPVIFKTHPDHLLQATGEPVELPSVDMFVTTADLVLEPPIITVNTVLSLLAVDYPTHKLACYVSDDGCSPLTYYSLVEASKFAQLWVPFCKKYDIQVRAPFRYFSNDHVITLSDSTKEFQHERKRMKDEYQHLCHKIEVAVQKSVPPCDFTGDFAEFSSVECNNHPTIIKVVWENKGLPDGLPQLVYISREKQHKHPHHYKAGAMNALTRVSALMTNAPYMLNVNCDMFVNNPEVILHAMCVLLGSKSESEIAFVQFPQVFYDGLKDDPYGNQMVVLYEYIGHGIAGLQGPFYAGTGCFHRRKIIYGLSPDNMASINGKLVEDIFSKIGNSKELTKSAIDALEGKTGTPPNHNLHSHIEAAYKVADCGYEYGTSWGTKLGWFYGSTTEDIQTGLRIHKRGWRSVNCMPNPPAFLGCVPSSGPTSMIQQKRWATGLLEILLSKACPIFSSLFAKLQWRQCLAYVWLLTWGLRSIFELCYAALPAYCIIADSHFLPKVSFICQNPPILTLACTFKCLKRHYETLHHTIFSHNINLA
;
A
#
# COMPACT_ATOMS: atom_id res chain seq x y z
N MET A 1 21.23 -11.83 -15.96
CA MET A 1 22.33 -11.01 -15.43
C MET A 1 23.11 -11.86 -14.45
N ALA A 2 24.44 -11.93 -14.62
CA ALA A 2 25.31 -12.73 -13.75
C ALA A 2 25.26 -12.18 -12.32
N SER A 3 25.24 -13.08 -11.33
CA SER A 3 25.27 -12.74 -9.90
C SER A 3 26.53 -11.92 -9.60
N THR A 4 26.40 -10.61 -9.45
CA THR A 4 27.40 -9.80 -8.78
C THR A 4 27.65 -10.42 -7.40
N ASN A 5 28.90 -10.79 -7.11
CA ASN A 5 29.30 -11.30 -5.80
C ASN A 5 29.19 -10.16 -4.78
N ILE A 6 27.99 -9.93 -4.26
CA ILE A 6 27.74 -8.97 -3.20
C ILE A 6 28.33 -9.56 -1.91
N SER A 7 29.41 -8.97 -1.40
CA SER A 7 30.11 -9.46 -0.21
C SER A 7 29.36 -9.18 1.10
N LEU A 8 28.47 -8.17 1.11
CA LEU A 8 27.68 -7.74 2.26
C LEU A 8 26.17 -7.96 2.04
N PRO A 9 25.40 -8.38 3.06
CA PRO A 9 23.97 -8.57 2.91
C PRO A 9 23.25 -7.23 2.65
N LEU A 10 22.43 -7.17 1.60
CA LEU A 10 21.61 -5.99 1.29
C LEU A 10 20.43 -5.83 2.27
N TYR A 11 19.95 -6.93 2.83
CA TYR A 11 18.94 -6.93 3.89
C TYR A 11 19.10 -8.15 4.80
N GLU A 12 18.57 -8.03 6.01
CA GLU A 12 18.55 -9.07 7.02
C GLU A 12 17.10 -9.39 7.42
N LYS A 13 16.83 -10.68 7.61
CA LYS A 13 15.56 -11.18 8.16
C LYS A 13 15.76 -11.56 9.63
N ILE A 14 15.34 -10.71 10.54
CA ILE A 14 15.61 -10.83 11.97
C ILE A 14 14.38 -11.41 12.69
N PRO A 15 14.44 -12.64 13.25
CA PRO A 15 13.35 -13.17 14.06
C PRO A 15 13.28 -12.47 15.42
N ARG A 16 12.07 -12.09 15.88
CA ARG A 16 11.88 -11.54 17.23
C ARG A 16 11.59 -12.66 18.23
N LYS A 17 12.26 -12.63 19.37
CA LYS A 17 11.93 -13.52 20.50
C LYS A 17 10.58 -13.11 21.08
N ASN A 18 9.63 -14.04 21.15
CA ASN A 18 8.27 -13.80 21.64
C ASN A 18 7.78 -14.91 22.60
N ALA A 19 8.70 -15.62 23.27
CA ALA A 19 8.37 -16.79 24.09
C ALA A 19 7.30 -16.50 25.16
N LEU A 20 7.46 -15.41 25.93
CA LEU A 20 6.48 -15.01 26.95
C LEU A 20 5.10 -14.75 26.33
N GLN A 21 5.05 -13.97 25.25
CA GLN A 21 3.79 -13.68 24.54
C GLN A 21 3.13 -14.95 24.01
N ARG A 22 3.90 -15.87 23.44
CA ARG A 22 3.38 -17.16 22.95
C ARG A 22 2.80 -17.99 24.07
N THR A 23 3.48 -18.07 25.21
CA THR A 23 2.95 -18.78 26.39
C THR A 23 1.63 -18.17 26.85
N SER A 24 1.55 -16.84 26.97
CA SER A 24 0.31 -16.15 27.30
C SER A 24 -0.81 -16.41 26.28
N ASP A 25 -0.50 -16.36 24.98
CA ASP A 25 -1.48 -16.59 23.92
C ASP A 25 -2.04 -18.02 23.94
N ILE A 26 -1.19 -19.00 24.22
CA ILE A 26 -1.56 -20.42 24.37
C ILE A 26 -2.43 -20.62 25.61
N ILE A 27 -2.08 -19.99 26.74
CA ILE A 27 -2.90 -20.05 27.96
C ILE A 27 -4.30 -19.49 27.68
N ILE A 28 -4.40 -18.31 27.06
CA ILE A 28 -5.68 -17.71 26.68
C ILE A 28 -6.49 -18.65 25.78
N PHE A 29 -5.83 -19.27 24.80
CA PHE A 29 -6.49 -20.23 23.91
C PHE A 29 -7.08 -21.43 24.67
N PHE A 30 -6.34 -22.04 25.59
CA PHE A 30 -6.86 -23.17 26.39
C PHE A 30 -8.02 -22.76 27.30
N LEU A 31 -8.03 -21.53 27.79
CA LEU A 31 -9.13 -21.02 28.61
C LEU A 31 -10.40 -20.82 27.80
N LEU A 32 -10.27 -20.27 26.58
CA LEU A 32 -11.38 -20.16 25.64
C LEU A 32 -11.96 -21.54 25.30
N LEU A 33 -11.10 -22.53 25.02
CA LEU A 33 -11.55 -23.91 24.78
C LEU A 33 -12.26 -24.53 25.99
N SER A 34 -11.74 -24.29 27.20
CA SER A 34 -12.37 -24.77 28.45
C SER A 34 -13.77 -24.17 28.62
N LEU A 35 -13.92 -22.86 28.39
CA LEU A 35 -15.21 -22.18 28.44
C LEU A 35 -16.20 -22.77 27.43
N LEU A 36 -15.78 -22.96 26.17
CA LEU A 36 -16.63 -23.56 25.13
C LEU A 36 -17.04 -25.00 25.47
N THR A 37 -16.11 -25.80 25.98
CA THR A 37 -16.40 -27.18 26.39
C THR A 37 -17.46 -27.20 27.48
N TYR A 38 -17.33 -26.33 28.47
CA TYR A 38 -18.32 -26.19 29.54
C TYR A 38 -19.68 -25.74 29.02
N ARG A 39 -19.72 -24.73 28.15
CA ARG A 39 -20.96 -24.28 27.49
C ARG A 39 -21.66 -25.43 26.79
N LEU A 40 -20.91 -26.25 26.05
CA LEU A 40 -21.43 -27.37 25.29
C LEU A 40 -21.97 -28.49 26.20
N LEU A 41 -21.24 -28.86 27.25
CA LEU A 41 -21.64 -29.90 28.19
C LEU A 41 -22.93 -29.55 28.95
N HIS A 42 -23.13 -28.28 29.27
CA HIS A 42 -24.30 -27.81 29.99
C HIS A 42 -25.41 -27.26 29.07
N LEU A 43 -25.24 -27.32 27.74
CA LEU A 43 -26.16 -26.72 26.78
C LEU A 43 -27.61 -27.21 26.95
N LYS A 44 -27.80 -28.51 27.25
CA LYS A 44 -29.13 -29.10 27.47
C LYS A 44 -29.86 -28.55 28.69
N ASN A 45 -29.13 -28.00 29.66
CA ASN A 45 -29.67 -27.53 30.94
C ASN A 45 -30.02 -26.03 30.90
N HIS A 46 -29.76 -25.35 29.77
CA HIS A 46 -29.93 -23.91 29.63
C HIS A 46 -30.71 -23.55 28.36
N GLY A 47 -31.28 -22.34 28.36
CA GLY A 47 -32.11 -21.84 27.27
C GLY A 47 -31.33 -21.16 26.15
N THR A 48 -32.06 -20.36 25.36
CA THR A 48 -31.56 -19.66 24.15
C THR A 48 -30.41 -18.68 24.43
N THR A 49 -30.40 -18.00 25.57
CA THR A 49 -29.33 -17.07 25.96
C THR A 49 -27.98 -17.75 26.10
N TRP A 50 -27.97 -19.00 26.55
CA TRP A 50 -26.76 -19.82 26.67
C TRP A 50 -26.24 -20.27 25.32
N LEU A 51 -27.14 -20.68 24.42
CA LEU A 51 -26.79 -21.02 23.05
C LEU A 51 -26.21 -19.80 22.32
N LEU A 52 -26.82 -18.62 22.45
CA LEU A 52 -26.32 -17.40 21.82
C LEU A 52 -24.93 -17.01 22.36
N ALA A 53 -24.73 -17.08 23.68
CA ALA A 53 -23.41 -16.88 24.28
C ALA A 53 -22.38 -17.87 23.74
N PHE A 54 -22.73 -19.16 23.65
CA PHE A 54 -21.86 -20.18 23.09
C PHE A 54 -21.48 -19.88 21.63
N LEU A 55 -22.40 -19.43 20.78
CA LEU A 55 -22.11 -19.10 19.39
C LEU A 55 -21.15 -17.89 19.27
N CYS A 56 -21.38 -16.83 20.06
CA CYS A 56 -20.51 -15.66 20.12
C CYS A 56 -19.10 -16.02 20.65
N GLU A 57 -19.02 -16.72 21.78
CA GLU A 57 -17.76 -17.19 22.36
C GLU A 57 -17.01 -18.14 21.40
N SER A 58 -17.74 -18.95 20.62
CA SER A 58 -17.16 -19.81 19.58
C SER A 58 -16.49 -18.98 18.49
N TRP A 59 -17.14 -17.90 18.04
CA TRP A 59 -16.55 -16.97 17.07
C TRP A 59 -15.33 -16.25 17.62
N PHE A 60 -15.36 -15.80 18.87
CA PHE A 60 -14.21 -15.16 19.52
C PHE A 60 -13.03 -16.13 19.63
N THR A 61 -13.30 -17.39 19.99
CA THR A 61 -12.29 -18.44 20.04
C THR A 61 -11.71 -18.75 18.66
N PHE A 62 -12.55 -18.83 17.63
CA PHE A 62 -12.11 -18.97 16.24
C PHE A 62 -11.21 -17.80 15.81
N THR A 63 -11.62 -16.56 16.09
CA THR A 63 -10.82 -15.36 15.80
C THR A 63 -9.48 -15.42 16.54
N TRP A 64 -9.46 -15.88 17.79
CA TRP A 64 -8.24 -16.03 18.59
C TRP A 64 -7.26 -17.04 17.98
N VAL A 65 -7.76 -18.17 17.44
CA VAL A 65 -6.93 -19.14 16.72
C VAL A 65 -6.21 -18.47 15.53
N LEU A 66 -6.93 -17.64 14.78
CA LEU A 66 -6.34 -16.92 13.65
C LEU A 66 -5.29 -15.90 14.11
N VAL A 67 -5.55 -15.16 15.20
CA VAL A 67 -4.59 -14.22 15.79
C VAL A 67 -3.32 -14.95 16.26
N LEU A 68 -3.45 -16.08 16.95
CA LEU A 68 -2.33 -16.91 17.38
C LEU A 68 -1.50 -17.39 16.19
N ASN A 69 -2.15 -17.80 15.09
CA ASN A 69 -1.48 -18.18 13.85
C ASN A 69 -0.59 -17.06 13.30
N MET A 70 -1.13 -15.85 13.23
CA MET A 70 -0.42 -14.69 12.69
C MET A 70 0.76 -14.30 13.60
N LYS A 71 0.58 -14.28 14.92
CA LYS A 71 1.60 -13.82 15.88
C LYS A 71 2.75 -14.81 16.14
N TRP A 72 2.64 -16.04 15.66
CA TRP A 72 3.52 -17.13 16.09
C TRP A 72 5.02 -16.89 15.81
N ASN A 73 5.36 -16.38 14.61
CA ASN A 73 6.74 -16.21 14.14
C ASN A 73 7.01 -14.77 13.68
N PRO A 74 7.14 -13.81 14.61
CA PRO A 74 7.35 -12.41 14.27
C PRO A 74 8.75 -12.19 13.69
N VAL A 75 8.82 -11.42 12.61
CA VAL A 75 10.05 -11.10 11.88
C VAL A 75 10.10 -9.62 11.56
N ILE A 76 11.30 -9.05 11.63
CA ILE A 76 11.64 -7.71 11.12
C ILE A 76 12.57 -7.86 9.93
N PHE A 77 12.40 -7.03 8.91
CA PHE A 77 13.34 -6.88 7.82
C PHE A 77 14.13 -5.59 8.01
N LYS A 78 15.45 -5.71 8.04
CA LYS A 78 16.38 -4.57 8.10
C LYS A 78 17.11 -4.47 6.77
N THR A 79 17.11 -3.30 6.17
CA THR A 79 17.72 -3.05 4.84
C THR A 79 18.93 -2.15 4.98
N HIS A 80 19.89 -2.28 4.05
CA HIS A 80 21.14 -1.54 4.05
C HIS A 80 21.39 -0.85 2.70
N PRO A 81 20.83 0.36 2.47
CA PRO A 81 21.05 1.14 1.25
C PRO A 81 22.54 1.36 0.92
N ASP A 82 23.38 1.62 1.91
CA ASP A 82 24.83 1.80 1.72
C ASP A 82 25.49 0.59 1.06
N HIS A 83 25.11 -0.62 1.48
CA HIS A 83 25.63 -1.86 0.89
C HIS A 83 25.17 -2.02 -0.56
N LEU A 84 23.96 -1.56 -0.88
CA LEU A 84 23.45 -1.59 -2.26
C LEU A 84 24.28 -0.68 -3.15
N LEU A 85 24.50 0.56 -2.72
CA LEU A 85 25.28 1.55 -3.49
C LEU A 85 26.73 1.08 -3.69
N GLN A 86 27.36 0.50 -2.67
CA GLN A 86 28.69 -0.09 -2.77
C GLN A 86 28.73 -1.31 -3.71
N ALA A 87 27.69 -2.15 -3.68
CA ALA A 87 27.62 -3.36 -4.50
C ALA A 87 27.39 -3.08 -5.99
N THR A 88 26.76 -1.97 -6.33
CA THR A 88 26.42 -1.59 -7.71
C THR A 88 27.59 -1.02 -8.53
N GLY A 89 28.80 -0.98 -7.97
CA GLY A 89 30.01 -0.51 -8.66
C GLY A 89 29.96 0.97 -9.06
N GLU A 90 30.97 1.42 -9.80
CA GLU A 90 30.96 2.73 -10.47
C GLU A 90 31.01 2.54 -12.00
N PRO A 91 30.02 3.06 -12.77
CA PRO A 91 28.83 3.77 -12.29
C PRO A 91 27.81 2.83 -11.64
N VAL A 92 27.13 3.32 -10.60
CA VAL A 92 26.07 2.62 -9.86
C VAL A 92 24.94 2.20 -10.81
N GLU A 93 24.88 0.91 -11.17
CA GLU A 93 23.88 0.40 -12.10
C GLU A 93 22.58 0.01 -11.37
N LEU A 94 21.72 1.02 -11.19
CA LEU A 94 20.40 0.85 -10.58
C LEU A 94 19.29 0.67 -11.64
N PRO A 95 18.27 -0.17 -11.37
CA PRO A 95 17.16 -0.42 -12.30
C PRO A 95 16.21 0.78 -12.41
N SER A 96 15.51 0.91 -13.53
CA SER A 96 14.46 1.94 -13.63
C SER A 96 13.24 1.64 -12.75
N VAL A 97 12.55 2.68 -12.30
CA VAL A 97 11.33 2.58 -11.49
C VAL A 97 10.27 3.55 -12.03
N ASP A 98 9.09 3.01 -12.36
CA ASP A 98 7.91 3.83 -12.64
C ASP A 98 7.16 4.09 -11.32
N MET A 99 6.85 5.34 -11.03
CA MET A 99 6.12 5.78 -9.84
C MET A 99 4.72 6.22 -10.27
N PHE A 100 3.69 5.56 -9.76
CA PHE A 100 2.30 5.78 -10.10
C PHE A 100 1.59 6.51 -8.98
N VAL A 101 1.02 7.67 -9.31
CA VAL A 101 0.15 8.46 -8.43
C VAL A 101 -1.26 8.43 -8.99
N THR A 102 -2.24 8.05 -8.19
CA THR A 102 -3.66 8.04 -8.60
C THR A 102 -4.45 9.09 -7.83
N THR A 103 -5.27 9.86 -8.55
CA THR A 103 -6.27 10.80 -8.01
C THR A 103 -7.58 10.65 -8.79
N ALA A 104 -8.72 10.97 -8.17
CA ALA A 104 -10.04 10.73 -8.74
C ALA A 104 -11.05 11.88 -8.56
N ASP A 105 -10.90 12.75 -7.55
CA ASP A 105 -11.93 13.74 -7.23
C ASP A 105 -11.31 15.06 -6.71
N LEU A 106 -11.64 16.19 -7.34
CA LEU A 106 -11.04 17.49 -7.00
C LEU A 106 -11.51 18.09 -5.67
N VAL A 107 -12.67 17.68 -5.19
CA VAL A 107 -13.25 18.19 -3.94
C VAL A 107 -12.67 17.40 -2.78
N LEU A 108 -12.63 16.07 -2.89
CA LEU A 108 -12.07 15.20 -1.86
C LEU A 108 -10.54 15.20 -1.88
N GLU A 109 -9.93 15.38 -3.05
CA GLU A 109 -8.49 15.37 -3.29
C GLU A 109 -8.06 16.66 -4.03
N PRO A 110 -8.06 17.82 -3.36
CA PRO A 110 -7.63 19.07 -3.97
C PRO A 110 -6.26 18.96 -4.66
N PRO A 111 -6.04 19.62 -5.83
CA PRO A 111 -4.82 19.45 -6.61
C PRO A 111 -3.50 19.66 -5.85
N ILE A 112 -3.50 20.51 -4.82
CA ILE A 112 -2.33 20.76 -3.98
C ILE A 112 -1.85 19.51 -3.22
N ILE A 113 -2.77 18.60 -2.85
CA ILE A 113 -2.42 17.33 -2.20
C ILE A 113 -1.62 16.46 -3.17
N THR A 114 -2.16 16.26 -4.38
CA THR A 114 -1.48 15.54 -5.46
C THR A 114 -0.12 16.16 -5.81
N VAL A 115 -0.04 17.50 -5.89
CA VAL A 115 1.20 18.22 -6.17
C VAL A 115 2.26 17.95 -5.10
N ASN A 116 1.92 18.01 -3.81
CA ASN A 116 2.89 17.74 -2.75
C ASN A 116 3.42 16.30 -2.78
N THR A 117 2.56 15.34 -3.08
CA THR A 117 2.96 13.94 -3.28
C THR A 117 3.90 13.80 -4.47
N VAL A 118 3.57 14.40 -5.62
CA VAL A 118 4.43 14.39 -6.81
C VAL A 118 5.78 15.06 -6.54
N LEU A 119 5.81 16.23 -5.91
CA LEU A 119 7.05 16.93 -5.56
C LEU A 119 7.95 16.10 -4.64
N SER A 120 7.36 15.36 -3.68
CA SER A 120 8.13 14.48 -2.82
C SER A 120 8.75 13.29 -3.59
N LEU A 121 8.03 12.74 -4.57
CA LEU A 121 8.51 11.64 -5.41
C LEU A 121 9.60 12.08 -6.40
N LEU A 122 9.50 13.29 -6.93
CA LEU A 122 10.52 13.84 -7.84
C LEU A 122 11.85 14.15 -7.15
N ALA A 123 11.85 14.27 -5.81
CA ALA A 123 12.99 14.66 -4.99
C ALA A 123 13.61 13.49 -4.18
N VAL A 124 13.33 12.24 -4.53
CA VAL A 124 13.93 11.06 -3.88
C VAL A 124 15.40 10.86 -4.25
N ASP A 125 16.13 10.13 -3.40
CA ASP A 125 17.56 9.86 -3.59
C ASP A 125 17.77 8.66 -4.51
N TYR A 126 17.59 8.92 -5.80
CA TYR A 126 17.79 7.96 -6.88
C TYR A 126 18.22 8.68 -8.17
N PRO A 127 18.94 8.01 -9.10
CA PRO A 127 19.29 8.61 -10.39
C PRO A 127 18.03 9.03 -11.16
N THR A 128 17.90 10.31 -11.48
CA THR A 128 16.61 10.84 -11.95
C THR A 128 16.24 10.37 -13.35
N HIS A 129 17.23 10.07 -14.19
CA HIS A 129 17.05 9.44 -15.49
C HIS A 129 16.51 8.00 -15.43
N LYS A 130 16.51 7.35 -14.24
CA LYS A 130 15.94 6.02 -13.99
C LYS A 130 14.50 6.09 -13.47
N LEU A 131 13.99 7.29 -13.19
CA LEU A 131 12.68 7.50 -12.59
C LEU A 131 11.72 8.14 -13.58
N ALA A 132 10.48 7.64 -13.55
CA ALA A 132 9.36 8.26 -14.25
C ALA A 132 8.13 8.28 -13.34
N CYS A 133 7.58 9.47 -13.13
CA CYS A 133 6.37 9.70 -12.36
C CYS A 133 5.17 9.83 -13.30
N TYR A 134 4.18 8.97 -13.12
CA TYR A 134 2.94 8.97 -13.87
C TYR A 134 1.79 9.33 -12.93
N VAL A 135 1.07 10.39 -13.25
CA VAL A 135 -0.11 10.83 -12.50
C VAL A 135 -1.34 10.43 -13.29
N SER A 136 -2.09 9.46 -12.77
CA SER A 136 -3.41 9.08 -13.30
C SER A 136 -4.50 9.89 -12.62
N ASP A 137 -5.23 10.64 -13.41
CA ASP A 137 -6.35 11.46 -12.97
C ASP A 137 -7.66 10.89 -13.53
N ASP A 138 -8.36 10.13 -12.67
CA ASP A 138 -9.67 9.59 -12.97
C ASP A 138 -10.77 10.66 -12.98
N GLY A 139 -10.50 11.87 -12.46
CA GLY A 139 -11.43 13.00 -12.52
C GLY A 139 -11.36 13.80 -13.82
N CYS A 140 -10.35 13.55 -14.67
CA CYS A 140 -10.08 14.29 -15.92
C CYS A 140 -10.07 15.82 -15.72
N SER A 141 -9.35 16.28 -14.70
CA SER A 141 -9.37 17.67 -14.29
C SER A 141 -8.32 18.52 -15.01
N PRO A 142 -8.73 19.59 -15.72
CA PRO A 142 -7.77 20.57 -16.23
C PRO A 142 -7.02 21.29 -15.12
N LEU A 143 -7.60 21.41 -13.92
CA LEU A 143 -6.94 22.02 -12.76
C LEU A 143 -5.81 21.12 -12.24
N THR A 144 -6.01 19.81 -12.18
CA THR A 144 -4.94 18.86 -11.81
C THR A 144 -3.78 18.97 -12.79
N TYR A 145 -4.06 18.96 -14.10
CA TYR A 145 -3.03 19.10 -15.11
C TYR A 145 -2.29 20.45 -15.00
N TYR A 146 -3.01 21.57 -14.88
CA TYR A 146 -2.43 22.89 -14.64
C TYR A 146 -1.53 22.92 -13.40
N SER A 147 -1.98 22.35 -12.30
CA SER A 147 -1.22 22.28 -11.05
C SER A 147 0.07 21.47 -11.22
N LEU A 148 0.08 20.39 -12.01
CA LEU A 148 1.29 19.63 -12.33
C LEU A 148 2.28 20.43 -13.19
N VAL A 149 1.78 21.23 -14.14
CA VAL A 149 2.63 22.12 -14.95
C VAL A 149 3.28 23.20 -14.09
N GLU A 150 2.55 23.82 -13.17
CA GLU A 150 3.15 24.78 -12.24
C GLU A 150 4.09 24.10 -11.23
N ALA A 151 3.74 22.89 -10.78
CA ALA A 151 4.60 22.10 -9.90
C ALA A 151 5.91 21.69 -10.57
N SER A 152 5.91 21.36 -11.87
CA SER A 152 7.15 21.00 -12.58
C SER A 152 8.13 22.18 -12.68
N LYS A 153 7.63 23.41 -12.79
CA LYS A 153 8.45 24.64 -12.72
C LYS A 153 9.07 24.80 -11.33
N PHE A 154 8.29 24.61 -10.27
CA PHE A 154 8.80 24.65 -8.90
C PHE A 154 9.78 23.51 -8.61
N ALA A 155 9.53 22.31 -9.13
CA ALA A 155 10.38 21.14 -8.94
C ALA A 155 11.81 21.36 -9.45
N GLN A 156 11.99 22.15 -10.51
CA GLN A 156 13.31 22.55 -11.02
C GLN A 156 14.14 23.34 -10.00
N LEU A 157 13.49 23.98 -9.04
CA LEU A 157 14.14 24.69 -7.93
C LEU A 157 14.25 23.79 -6.69
N TRP A 158 13.17 23.09 -6.37
CA TRP A 158 13.05 22.27 -5.16
C TRP A 158 13.98 21.06 -5.15
N VAL A 159 14.09 20.32 -6.26
CA VAL A 159 14.90 19.10 -6.33
C VAL A 159 16.40 19.40 -6.13
N PRO A 160 17.01 20.39 -6.82
CA PRO A 160 18.39 20.77 -6.55
C PRO A 160 18.61 21.28 -5.13
N PHE A 161 17.69 22.08 -4.58
CA PHE A 161 17.76 22.55 -3.19
C PHE A 161 17.78 21.37 -2.20
N CYS A 162 16.88 20.41 -2.40
CA CYS A 162 16.79 19.18 -1.62
C CYS A 162 18.09 18.39 -1.61
N LYS A 163 18.72 18.21 -2.78
CA LYS A 163 19.98 17.49 -2.93
C LYS A 163 21.17 18.27 -2.36
N LYS A 164 21.25 19.58 -2.63
CA LYS A 164 22.35 20.47 -2.17
C LYS A 164 22.47 20.50 -0.65
N TYR A 165 21.34 20.50 0.06
CA TYR A 165 21.29 20.65 1.51
C TYR A 165 20.84 19.39 2.25
N ASP A 166 20.79 18.23 1.58
CA ASP A 166 20.40 16.94 2.16
C ASP A 166 19.07 17.00 2.96
N ILE A 167 18.06 17.65 2.38
CA ILE A 167 16.78 17.89 3.04
C ILE A 167 15.99 16.59 3.18
N GLN A 168 15.90 16.04 4.39
CA GLN A 168 15.26 14.74 4.61
C GLN A 168 13.77 14.71 4.22
N VAL A 169 12.99 15.72 4.63
CA VAL A 169 11.54 15.77 4.33
C VAL A 169 11.33 16.38 2.93
N ARG A 170 11.03 15.53 1.95
CA ARG A 170 10.91 15.93 0.53
C ARG A 170 9.57 16.60 0.18
N ALA A 171 8.56 16.51 1.04
CA ALA A 171 7.29 17.20 0.86
C ALA A 171 7.37 18.66 1.37
N PRO A 172 7.25 19.68 0.51
CA PRO A 172 7.50 21.07 0.90
C PRO A 172 6.57 21.57 2.01
N PHE A 173 5.28 21.22 1.96
CA PHE A 173 4.32 21.66 3.00
C PHE A 173 4.73 21.20 4.40
N ARG A 174 5.26 19.99 4.54
CA ARG A 174 5.74 19.46 5.83
C ARG A 174 7.07 20.07 6.22
N TYR A 175 7.99 20.17 5.27
CA TYR A 175 9.29 20.80 5.48
C TYR A 175 9.15 22.23 6.03
N PHE A 176 8.26 23.04 5.45
CA PHE A 176 8.08 24.44 5.87
C PHE A 176 7.11 24.64 7.05
N SER A 177 6.32 23.63 7.44
CA SER A 177 5.39 23.70 8.58
C SER A 177 6.04 23.31 9.91
N ASN A 178 7.05 22.43 9.89
CA ASN A 178 7.73 22.03 11.13
C ASN A 178 8.69 23.14 11.59
N ASP A 179 8.64 23.47 12.88
CA ASP A 179 9.70 24.25 13.54
C ASP A 179 10.96 23.37 13.56
N HIS A 180 11.93 23.66 12.69
CA HIS A 180 13.15 22.85 12.59
C HIS A 180 13.96 22.89 13.89
N VAL A 181 14.43 21.73 14.33
CA VAL A 181 15.59 21.63 15.21
C VAL A 181 16.80 22.05 14.37
N ILE A 182 17.36 23.22 14.67
CA ILE A 182 18.50 23.82 13.95
C ILE A 182 19.71 22.88 14.06
N THR A 183 20.17 22.38 12.91
CA THR A 183 21.44 21.65 12.77
C THR A 183 22.60 22.62 12.51
N LEU A 184 23.84 22.19 12.71
CA LEU A 184 25.03 23.04 12.51
C LEU A 184 25.16 23.57 11.05
N SER A 185 24.62 22.85 10.05
CA SER A 185 24.54 23.27 8.64
C SER A 185 23.51 24.38 8.38
N ASP A 186 22.50 24.54 9.23
CA ASP A 186 21.46 25.58 9.12
C ASP A 186 21.97 26.99 9.49
N SER A 187 23.23 27.08 9.95
CA SER A 187 23.85 28.31 10.45
C SER A 187 24.44 29.21 9.36
N THR A 188 24.56 28.75 8.11
CA THR A 188 25.10 29.58 7.03
C THR A 188 24.07 30.58 6.50
N LYS A 189 24.49 31.83 6.29
CA LYS A 189 23.61 32.88 5.75
C LYS A 189 23.08 32.54 4.35
N GLU A 190 23.85 31.81 3.55
CA GLU A 190 23.46 31.34 2.22
C GLU A 190 22.26 30.39 2.32
N PHE A 191 22.35 29.35 3.15
CA PHE A 191 21.23 28.42 3.35
C PHE A 191 19.97 29.14 3.85
N GLN A 192 20.09 30.06 4.80
CA GLN A 192 18.94 30.81 5.31
C GLN A 192 18.27 31.66 4.22
N HIS A 193 19.07 32.28 3.35
CA HIS A 193 18.56 33.06 2.23
C HIS A 193 17.89 32.16 1.17
N GLU A 194 18.54 31.07 0.76
CA GLU A 194 17.97 30.11 -0.19
C GLU A 194 16.71 29.44 0.35
N ARG A 195 16.70 29.02 1.62
CA ARG A 195 15.53 28.43 2.28
C ARG A 195 14.36 29.41 2.30
N LYS A 196 14.61 30.69 2.62
CA LYS A 196 13.56 31.72 2.58
C LYS A 196 13.01 31.88 1.17
N ARG A 197 13.89 32.01 0.17
CA ARG A 197 13.49 32.08 -1.25
C ARG A 197 12.65 30.86 -1.65
N MET A 198 13.06 29.65 -1.28
CA MET A 198 12.29 28.43 -1.59
C MET A 198 10.92 28.41 -0.91
N LYS A 199 10.82 28.91 0.32
CA LYS A 199 9.53 29.07 1.01
C LYS A 199 8.61 30.03 0.26
N ASP A 200 9.14 31.17 -0.18
CA ASP A 200 8.38 32.18 -0.92
C ASP A 200 7.90 31.62 -2.28
N GLU A 201 8.76 30.92 -3.02
CA GLU A 201 8.40 30.25 -4.28
C GLU A 201 7.33 29.15 -4.08
N TYR A 202 7.43 28.39 -2.98
CA TYR A 202 6.42 27.39 -2.64
C TYR A 202 5.07 28.02 -2.31
N GLN A 203 5.07 29.11 -1.53
CA GLN A 203 3.85 29.86 -1.21
C GLN A 203 3.22 30.44 -2.47
N HIS A 204 4.03 30.92 -3.42
CA HIS A 204 3.56 31.39 -4.72
C HIS A 204 2.88 30.28 -5.54
N LEU A 205 3.48 29.08 -5.57
CA LEU A 205 2.86 27.90 -6.19
C LEU A 205 1.50 27.59 -5.54
N CYS A 206 1.44 27.50 -4.21
CA CYS A 206 0.21 27.25 -3.49
C CYS A 206 -0.87 28.27 -3.82
N HIS A 207 -0.51 29.56 -3.82
CA HIS A 207 -1.43 30.65 -4.13
C HIS A 207 -1.96 30.58 -5.56
N LYS A 208 -1.10 30.28 -6.55
CA LYS A 208 -1.53 30.09 -7.95
C LYS A 208 -2.55 28.96 -8.09
N ILE A 209 -2.31 27.83 -7.42
CA ILE A 209 -3.22 26.68 -7.43
C ILE A 209 -4.53 27.04 -6.75
N GLU A 210 -4.47 27.67 -5.58
CA GLU A 210 -5.65 28.10 -4.82
C GLU A 210 -6.53 29.06 -5.65
N VAL A 211 -5.95 30.07 -6.27
CA VAL A 211 -6.68 31.02 -7.13
C VAL A 211 -7.33 30.31 -8.32
N ALA A 212 -6.65 29.34 -8.94
CA ALA A 212 -7.21 28.56 -10.05
C ALA A 212 -8.38 27.68 -9.59
N VAL A 213 -8.26 27.02 -8.43
CA VAL A 213 -9.31 26.19 -7.84
C VAL A 213 -10.53 27.05 -7.46
N GLN A 214 -10.33 28.22 -6.84
CA GLN A 214 -11.42 29.14 -6.50
C GLN A 214 -12.20 29.63 -7.72
N LYS A 215 -11.50 29.86 -8.85
CA LYS A 215 -12.13 30.24 -10.12
C LYS A 215 -12.76 29.06 -10.87
N SER A 216 -12.56 27.83 -10.40
CA SER A 216 -13.00 26.58 -11.04
C SER A 216 -12.53 26.38 -12.49
N VAL A 217 -11.59 27.22 -12.96
CA VAL A 217 -11.03 27.20 -14.32
C VAL A 217 -9.56 27.61 -14.21
N PRO A 218 -8.63 26.89 -14.88
CA PRO A 218 -7.23 27.31 -14.91
C PRO A 218 -7.09 28.67 -15.63
N PRO A 219 -6.06 29.47 -15.33
CA PRO A 219 -5.84 30.77 -15.97
C PRO A 219 -5.21 30.62 -17.37
N CYS A 220 -5.78 29.76 -18.20
CA CYS A 220 -5.39 29.54 -19.59
C CYS A 220 -6.63 29.46 -20.47
N ASP A 221 -6.51 30.00 -21.69
CA ASP A 221 -7.47 29.70 -22.74
C ASP A 221 -7.35 28.22 -23.08
N PHE A 222 -8.46 27.49 -23.25
CA PHE A 222 -8.49 26.07 -23.62
C PHE A 222 -7.98 25.84 -25.06
N THR A 223 -6.74 26.22 -25.30
CA THR A 223 -5.99 26.19 -26.56
C THR A 223 -4.64 25.54 -26.30
N GLY A 224 -3.95 25.08 -27.35
CA GLY A 224 -2.68 24.37 -27.20
C GLY A 224 -2.81 23.14 -26.30
N ASP A 225 -1.98 23.05 -25.26
CA ASP A 225 -1.92 21.89 -24.36
C ASP A 225 -3.22 21.61 -23.60
N PHE A 226 -4.10 22.62 -23.44
CA PHE A 226 -5.38 22.52 -22.75
C PHE A 226 -6.58 22.28 -23.68
N ALA A 227 -6.38 22.24 -25.00
CA ALA A 227 -7.47 22.13 -25.97
C ALA A 227 -8.36 20.88 -25.75
N GLU A 228 -7.73 19.76 -25.37
CA GLU A 228 -8.43 18.49 -25.12
C GLU A 228 -9.35 18.53 -23.89
N PHE A 229 -9.22 19.54 -23.01
CA PHE A 229 -10.07 19.71 -21.84
C PHE A 229 -11.25 20.68 -22.06
N SER A 230 -11.42 21.24 -23.26
CA SER A 230 -12.46 22.25 -23.54
C SER A 230 -13.90 21.73 -23.42
N SER A 231 -14.10 20.42 -23.57
CA SER A 231 -15.43 19.79 -23.61
C SER A 231 -15.49 18.45 -22.87
N VAL A 232 -14.68 18.25 -21.83
CA VAL A 232 -14.61 16.98 -21.11
C VAL A 232 -15.65 16.87 -20.00
N GLU A 233 -16.31 15.72 -19.96
CA GLU A 233 -17.12 15.28 -18.83
C GLU A 233 -16.35 14.18 -18.09
N CYS A 234 -16.31 14.22 -16.76
CA CYS A 234 -15.52 13.27 -15.95
C CYS A 234 -15.79 11.77 -16.25
N ASN A 235 -17.00 11.41 -16.68
CA ASN A 235 -17.36 10.03 -17.03
C ASN A 235 -17.45 9.76 -18.54
N ASN A 236 -17.09 10.74 -19.37
CA ASN A 236 -17.24 10.68 -20.81
C ASN A 236 -16.26 11.62 -21.51
N HIS A 237 -15.06 11.11 -21.76
CA HIS A 237 -13.98 11.87 -22.39
C HIS A 237 -13.00 10.89 -23.05
N PRO A 238 -12.31 11.30 -24.13
CA PRO A 238 -11.26 10.49 -24.73
C PRO A 238 -10.08 10.32 -23.77
N THR A 239 -9.17 9.41 -24.10
CA THR A 239 -7.87 9.34 -23.42
C THR A 239 -7.12 10.66 -23.61
N ILE A 240 -6.51 11.19 -22.54
CA ILE A 240 -5.62 12.36 -22.55
C ILE A 240 -4.28 11.95 -21.95
N ILE A 241 -3.19 12.12 -22.68
CA ILE A 241 -1.82 11.85 -22.20
C ILE A 241 -0.95 13.06 -22.47
N LYS A 242 -0.34 13.61 -21.42
CA LYS A 242 0.51 14.79 -21.49
C LYS A 242 1.86 14.53 -20.84
N VAL A 243 2.94 14.66 -21.60
CA VAL A 243 4.29 14.68 -21.05
C VAL A 243 4.52 16.06 -20.46
N VAL A 244 4.43 16.19 -19.15
CA VAL A 244 4.61 17.46 -18.42
C VAL A 244 6.09 17.83 -18.35
N TRP A 245 6.95 16.83 -18.19
CA TRP A 245 8.40 17.01 -18.16
C TRP A 245 9.11 15.79 -18.75
N GLU A 246 10.06 16.03 -19.65
CA GLU A 246 10.91 14.99 -20.25
C GLU A 246 12.37 15.18 -19.82
N ASN A 247 12.92 14.18 -19.15
CA ASN A 247 14.33 14.13 -18.82
C ASN A 247 15.13 13.62 -20.05
N LYS A 248 16.04 14.45 -20.55
CA LYS A 248 16.94 14.11 -21.68
C LYS A 248 18.16 13.28 -21.27
N GLY A 249 17.98 12.32 -20.36
CA GLY A 249 19.04 11.43 -19.86
C GLY A 249 20.01 12.04 -18.83
N LEU A 250 19.67 13.18 -18.23
CA LEU A 250 20.50 13.87 -17.24
C LEU A 250 20.29 13.27 -15.83
N PRO A 251 21.35 12.74 -15.17
CA PRO A 251 21.25 12.16 -13.82
C PRO A 251 20.85 13.16 -12.72
N ASP A 252 21.21 14.42 -12.91
CA ASP A 252 20.94 15.52 -11.95
C ASP A 252 19.73 16.38 -12.35
N GLY A 253 19.04 16.00 -13.43
CA GLY A 253 17.78 16.64 -13.83
C GLY A 253 16.60 16.20 -12.98
N LEU A 254 15.39 16.53 -13.42
CA LEU A 254 14.14 16.02 -12.83
C LEU A 254 13.75 14.67 -13.44
N PRO A 255 13.12 13.76 -12.69
CA PRO A 255 12.48 12.58 -13.27
C PRO A 255 11.46 12.93 -14.35
N GLN A 256 11.16 11.97 -15.23
CA GLN A 256 10.08 12.15 -16.20
C GLN A 256 8.75 12.36 -15.47
N LEU A 257 7.88 13.22 -15.98
CA LEU A 257 6.55 13.47 -15.42
C LEU A 257 5.49 13.41 -16.51
N VAL A 258 4.55 12.47 -16.38
CA VAL A 258 3.50 12.22 -17.36
C VAL A 258 2.14 12.27 -16.67
N TYR A 259 1.24 13.10 -17.18
CA TYR A 259 -0.17 13.12 -16.81
C TYR A 259 -0.97 12.20 -17.72
N ILE A 260 -1.86 11.41 -17.15
CA ILE A 260 -2.73 10.48 -17.86
C ILE A 260 -4.15 10.62 -17.32
N SER A 261 -5.11 10.79 -18.21
CA SER A 261 -6.51 10.50 -17.95
C SER A 261 -6.95 9.47 -18.98
N ARG A 262 -7.30 8.27 -18.51
CA ARG A 262 -7.73 7.17 -19.38
C ARG A 262 -9.11 7.45 -19.95
N GLU A 263 -9.43 6.91 -21.12
CA GLU A 263 -10.76 7.08 -21.69
C GLU A 263 -11.86 6.55 -20.78
N LYS A 264 -12.94 7.32 -20.69
CA LYS A 264 -14.17 6.93 -20.02
C LYS A 264 -15.34 7.17 -20.96
N GLN A 265 -16.30 6.25 -20.93
CA GLN A 265 -17.56 6.38 -21.64
C GLN A 265 -18.69 5.89 -20.73
N HIS A 266 -19.85 6.55 -20.80
CA HIS A 266 -21.01 6.27 -19.95
C HIS A 266 -21.43 4.78 -19.87
N LYS A 267 -21.27 4.04 -20.96
CA LYS A 267 -21.71 2.63 -21.05
C LYS A 267 -20.62 1.61 -20.72
N HIS A 268 -19.40 2.06 -20.44
CA HIS A 268 -18.25 1.20 -20.21
C HIS A 268 -17.86 1.18 -18.73
N PRO A 269 -17.82 0.01 -18.07
CA PRO A 269 -17.34 -0.08 -16.70
C PRO A 269 -15.84 0.23 -16.64
N HIS A 270 -15.45 1.15 -15.76
CA HIS A 270 -14.05 1.61 -15.67
C HIS A 270 -13.29 1.01 -14.46
N HIS A 271 -13.92 0.22 -13.61
CA HIS A 271 -13.25 -0.51 -12.52
C HIS A 271 -12.42 0.35 -11.55
N TYR A 272 -12.81 1.62 -11.34
CA TYR A 272 -12.18 2.56 -10.39
C TYR A 272 -10.64 2.51 -10.45
N LYS A 273 -9.98 2.49 -9.30
CA LYS A 273 -8.52 2.49 -9.18
C LYS A 273 -7.85 1.29 -9.85
N ALA A 274 -8.45 0.09 -9.78
CA ALA A 274 -7.88 -1.10 -10.44
C ALA A 274 -7.69 -0.87 -11.94
N GLY A 275 -8.70 -0.30 -12.60
CA GLY A 275 -8.63 0.00 -14.02
C GLY A 275 -7.64 1.14 -14.33
N ALA A 276 -7.55 2.15 -13.46
CA ALA A 276 -6.59 3.25 -13.60
C ALA A 276 -5.14 2.72 -13.54
N MET A 277 -4.88 1.85 -12.57
CA MET A 277 -3.60 1.19 -12.40
C MET A 277 -3.26 0.23 -13.55
N ASN A 278 -4.25 -0.43 -14.15
CA ASN A 278 -4.05 -1.24 -15.35
C ASN A 278 -3.73 -0.39 -16.59
N ALA A 279 -4.43 0.74 -16.78
CA ALA A 279 -4.12 1.69 -17.85
C ALA A 279 -2.69 2.25 -17.68
N LEU A 280 -2.32 2.68 -16.48
CA LEU A 280 -0.96 3.10 -16.14
C LEU A 280 0.09 2.03 -16.46
N THR A 281 -0.18 0.78 -16.08
CA THR A 281 0.74 -0.34 -16.35
C THR A 281 0.99 -0.51 -17.84
N ARG A 282 -0.05 -0.37 -18.69
CA ARG A 282 0.07 -0.48 -20.15
C ARG A 282 0.75 0.72 -20.79
N VAL A 283 0.38 1.94 -20.39
CA VAL A 283 0.97 3.16 -20.92
C VAL A 283 2.46 3.23 -20.58
N SER A 284 2.82 3.02 -19.31
CA SER A 284 4.22 3.10 -18.90
C SER A 284 5.06 1.95 -19.47
N ALA A 285 4.45 0.79 -19.81
CA ALA A 285 5.15 -0.25 -20.56
C ALA A 285 5.64 0.25 -21.93
N LEU A 286 4.87 1.08 -22.63
CA LEU A 286 5.28 1.63 -23.91
C LEU A 286 6.27 2.78 -23.76
N MET A 287 6.08 3.61 -22.72
CA MET A 287 6.83 4.86 -22.57
C MET A 287 8.20 4.67 -21.89
N THR A 288 8.31 3.81 -20.87
CA THR A 288 9.56 3.64 -20.08
C THR A 288 9.94 2.20 -19.82
N ASN A 289 8.95 1.30 -19.79
CA ASN A 289 9.10 -0.13 -19.53
C ASN A 289 9.98 -0.47 -18.31
N ALA A 290 9.79 0.26 -17.20
CA ALA A 290 10.58 0.03 -16.00
C ALA A 290 10.29 -1.35 -15.39
N PRO A 291 11.30 -2.11 -14.94
CA PRO A 291 11.09 -3.44 -14.35
C PRO A 291 10.33 -3.42 -13.02
N TYR A 292 10.36 -2.28 -12.31
CA TYR A 292 9.71 -2.07 -11.03
C TYR A 292 8.71 -0.93 -11.11
N MET A 293 7.62 -1.07 -10.37
CA MET A 293 6.55 -0.07 -10.29
C MET A 293 6.24 0.21 -8.82
N LEU A 294 6.28 1.48 -8.43
CA LEU A 294 5.79 1.98 -7.15
C LEU A 294 4.38 2.51 -7.34
N ASN A 295 3.43 2.13 -6.51
CA ASN A 295 2.10 2.76 -6.48
C ASN A 295 1.89 3.57 -5.20
N VAL A 296 1.35 4.78 -5.34
CA VAL A 296 1.11 5.72 -4.25
C VAL A 296 -0.23 6.43 -4.49
N ASN A 297 -1.01 6.65 -3.43
CA ASN A 297 -2.20 7.50 -3.50
C ASN A 297 -1.79 8.98 -3.53
N CYS A 298 -2.66 9.86 -4.05
CA CYS A 298 -2.40 11.30 -4.04
C CYS A 298 -2.17 11.89 -2.65
N ASP A 299 -2.70 11.28 -1.59
CA ASP A 299 -2.63 11.72 -0.20
C ASP A 299 -1.44 11.14 0.60
N MET A 300 -0.55 10.38 -0.05
CA MET A 300 0.60 9.75 0.56
C MET A 300 1.90 10.27 -0.07
N PHE A 301 2.74 10.97 0.68
CA PHE A 301 4.00 11.52 0.19
C PHE A 301 5.21 10.76 0.73
N VAL A 302 6.36 10.90 0.06
CA VAL A 302 7.63 10.32 0.50
C VAL A 302 8.21 11.12 1.67
N ASN A 303 8.39 10.45 2.80
CA ASN A 303 8.97 11.01 4.00
C ASN A 303 10.44 10.60 4.21
N ASN A 304 10.81 9.39 3.80
CA ASN A 304 12.21 8.96 3.74
C ASN A 304 12.68 8.98 2.27
N PRO A 305 13.68 9.80 1.91
CA PRO A 305 14.07 9.95 0.52
C PRO A 305 14.81 8.75 -0.08
N GLU A 306 15.33 7.86 0.76
CA GLU A 306 15.99 6.60 0.35
C GLU A 306 14.99 5.44 0.13
N VAL A 307 13.67 5.72 0.14
CA VAL A 307 12.62 4.69 0.05
C VAL A 307 12.80 3.71 -1.12
N ILE A 308 13.24 4.20 -2.27
CA ILE A 308 13.49 3.35 -3.46
C ILE A 308 14.68 2.43 -3.20
N LEU A 309 15.76 2.93 -2.59
CA LEU A 309 16.93 2.13 -2.23
C LEU A 309 16.55 1.03 -1.24
N HIS A 310 15.77 1.35 -0.21
CA HIS A 310 15.23 0.37 0.73
C HIS A 310 14.45 -0.76 0.04
N ALA A 311 13.59 -0.42 -0.92
CA ALA A 311 12.85 -1.41 -1.70
C ALA A 311 13.80 -2.27 -2.57
N MET A 312 14.80 -1.63 -3.20
CA MET A 312 15.78 -2.32 -4.04
C MET A 312 16.70 -3.24 -3.25
N CYS A 313 17.08 -2.91 -2.00
CA CYS A 313 17.82 -3.82 -1.12
C CYS A 313 17.13 -5.19 -1.01
N VAL A 314 15.80 -5.18 -0.88
CA VAL A 314 15.00 -6.41 -0.75
C VAL A 314 14.80 -7.10 -2.10
N LEU A 315 14.43 -6.35 -3.15
CA LEU A 315 14.12 -6.91 -4.47
C LEU A 315 15.35 -7.39 -5.22
N LEU A 316 16.51 -6.75 -5.05
CA LEU A 316 17.77 -7.17 -5.67
C LEU A 316 18.56 -8.13 -4.78
N GLY A 317 18.41 -8.02 -3.45
CA GLY A 317 19.12 -8.88 -2.49
C GLY A 317 18.49 -10.26 -2.26
N SER A 318 17.30 -10.53 -2.81
CA SER A 318 16.68 -11.87 -2.70
C SER A 318 17.55 -12.94 -3.35
N LYS A 319 17.61 -14.14 -2.77
CA LYS A 319 18.48 -15.23 -3.27
C LYS A 319 18.13 -15.65 -4.70
N SER A 320 16.87 -15.46 -5.09
CA SER A 320 16.35 -15.67 -6.43
C SER A 320 15.34 -14.59 -6.77
N GLU A 321 15.32 -14.12 -8.02
CA GLU A 321 14.27 -13.22 -8.50
C GLU A 321 12.86 -13.84 -8.38
N SER A 322 12.76 -15.17 -8.24
CA SER A 322 11.51 -15.91 -8.05
C SER A 322 10.97 -15.90 -6.61
N GLU A 323 11.63 -15.25 -5.66
CA GLU A 323 11.24 -15.29 -4.24
C GLU A 323 10.23 -14.20 -3.88
N ILE A 324 10.59 -12.94 -4.10
CA ILE A 324 9.87 -11.77 -3.60
C ILE A 324 9.16 -11.05 -4.75
N ALA A 325 7.84 -10.93 -4.63
CA ALA A 325 7.01 -10.28 -5.63
C ALA A 325 6.88 -8.78 -5.45
N PHE A 326 6.67 -8.36 -4.21
CA PHE A 326 6.49 -6.96 -3.87
C PHE A 326 6.99 -6.64 -2.46
N VAL A 327 7.33 -5.37 -2.26
CA VAL A 327 7.73 -4.80 -0.98
C VAL A 327 6.68 -3.79 -0.56
N GLN A 328 5.99 -4.07 0.53
CA GLN A 328 4.99 -3.20 1.13
C GLN A 328 5.64 -2.35 2.23
N PHE A 329 5.35 -1.05 2.24
CA PHE A 329 5.65 -0.16 3.34
C PHE A 329 4.36 0.12 4.14
N PRO A 330 4.41 0.18 5.49
CA PRO A 330 3.24 0.53 6.29
C PRO A 330 2.70 1.92 5.93
N GLN A 331 1.39 2.07 5.99
CA GLN A 331 0.75 3.38 5.95
C GLN A 331 0.87 4.01 7.34
N VAL A 332 1.51 5.17 7.39
CA VAL A 332 1.67 5.99 8.60
C VAL A 332 1.08 7.36 8.30
N PHE A 333 0.44 7.98 9.29
CA PHE A 333 -0.32 9.20 9.06
C PHE A 333 0.13 10.36 9.95
N TYR A 334 0.30 11.54 9.35
CA TYR A 334 0.90 12.70 10.02
C TYR A 334 -0.11 13.62 10.71
N ASP A 335 -1.40 13.52 10.37
CA ASP A 335 -2.48 14.42 10.83
C ASP A 335 -3.55 13.70 11.65
N GLY A 336 -3.27 12.49 12.11
CA GLY A 336 -4.21 11.77 12.94
C GLY A 336 -4.42 12.43 14.30
N LEU A 337 -5.65 12.31 14.80
CA LEU A 337 -6.01 12.78 16.13
C LEU A 337 -5.13 12.11 17.18
N LYS A 338 -4.62 12.89 18.13
CA LYS A 338 -3.70 12.41 19.18
C LYS A 338 -4.25 11.21 19.96
N ASP A 339 -5.54 11.22 20.26
CA ASP A 339 -6.22 10.16 21.01
C ASP A 339 -6.81 9.06 20.10
N ASP A 340 -6.69 9.22 18.77
CA ASP A 340 -7.19 8.34 17.71
C ASP A 340 -8.53 7.62 18.03
N PRO A 341 -9.62 8.37 18.28
CA PRO A 341 -10.89 7.78 18.72
C PRO A 341 -11.52 6.85 17.67
N TYR A 342 -11.08 6.92 16.41
CA TYR A 342 -11.59 6.13 15.30
C TYR A 342 -10.70 4.94 14.94
N GLY A 343 -9.52 4.83 15.57
CA GLY A 343 -8.54 3.79 15.27
C GLY A 343 -7.92 3.90 13.88
N ASN A 344 -7.87 5.10 13.30
CA ASN A 344 -7.39 5.34 11.93
C ASN A 344 -5.87 5.09 11.78
N GLN A 345 -5.10 5.17 12.88
CA GLN A 345 -3.65 4.93 12.84
C GLN A 345 -3.29 3.45 12.64
N MET A 346 -4.26 2.53 12.80
CA MET A 346 -4.07 1.09 12.58
C MET A 346 -2.88 0.49 13.36
N VAL A 347 -2.50 1.08 14.50
CA VAL A 347 -1.34 0.68 15.31
C VAL A 347 -1.38 -0.81 15.65
N VAL A 348 -2.56 -1.33 16.01
CA VAL A 348 -2.74 -2.75 16.32
C VAL A 348 -2.41 -3.64 15.13
N LEU A 349 -2.79 -3.27 13.90
CA LEU A 349 -2.47 -4.07 12.72
C LEU A 349 -0.95 -4.18 12.53
N TYR A 350 -0.22 -3.07 12.61
CA TYR A 350 1.21 -3.06 12.32
C TYR A 350 2.07 -3.58 13.47
N GLU A 351 1.85 -3.10 14.70
CA GLU A 351 2.68 -3.44 15.85
C GLU A 351 2.36 -4.82 16.42
N TYR A 352 1.07 -5.17 16.54
CA TYR A 352 0.65 -6.38 17.23
C TYR A 352 0.69 -7.64 16.36
N ILE A 353 0.27 -7.55 15.09
CA ILE A 353 0.20 -8.72 14.18
C ILE A 353 1.10 -8.60 12.95
N GLY A 354 1.46 -7.40 12.51
CA GLY A 354 2.19 -7.15 11.26
C GLY A 354 3.52 -7.89 11.18
N HIS A 355 4.32 -7.84 12.25
CA HIS A 355 5.57 -8.61 12.36
C HIS A 355 5.36 -10.12 12.19
N GLY A 356 4.25 -10.64 12.72
CA GLY A 356 3.89 -12.05 12.63
C GLY A 356 3.52 -12.46 11.21
N ILE A 357 2.68 -11.66 10.54
CA ILE A 357 2.30 -11.86 9.13
C ILE A 357 3.53 -11.78 8.22
N ALA A 358 4.47 -10.86 8.49
CA ALA A 358 5.72 -10.73 7.76
C ALA A 358 6.58 -12.02 7.83
N GLY A 359 6.43 -12.83 8.89
CA GLY A 359 7.09 -14.12 9.05
C GLY A 359 6.45 -15.28 8.28
N LEU A 360 5.23 -15.10 7.72
CA LEU A 360 4.52 -16.11 6.93
C LEU A 360 4.98 -16.09 5.46
N GLN A 361 4.04 -15.90 4.53
CA GLN A 361 4.32 -15.66 3.12
C GLN A 361 4.58 -14.17 2.83
N GLY A 362 4.27 -13.28 3.79
CA GLY A 362 4.52 -11.84 3.72
C GLY A 362 3.26 -11.01 3.98
N PRO A 363 3.40 -9.67 4.07
CA PRO A 363 2.27 -8.76 4.25
C PRO A 363 1.30 -8.79 3.06
N PHE A 364 0.06 -8.39 3.31
CA PHE A 364 -0.92 -8.11 2.25
C PHE A 364 -0.48 -6.89 1.44
N TYR A 365 -0.94 -6.79 0.19
CA TYR A 365 -0.84 -5.54 -0.57
C TYR A 365 -1.95 -4.59 -0.10
N ALA A 366 -1.57 -3.40 0.36
CA ALA A 366 -2.48 -2.46 1.03
C ALA A 366 -2.81 -1.21 0.18
N GLY A 367 -2.67 -1.29 -1.14
CA GLY A 367 -3.18 -0.27 -2.06
C GLY A 367 -2.29 0.96 -2.27
N THR A 368 -1.26 1.18 -1.45
CA THR A 368 -0.33 2.33 -1.55
C THR A 368 1.03 1.99 -0.93
N GLY A 369 2.08 2.74 -1.28
CA GLY A 369 3.43 2.57 -0.73
C GLY A 369 4.01 1.18 -1.00
N CYS A 370 3.79 0.63 -2.20
CA CYS A 370 4.21 -0.73 -2.53
C CYS A 370 4.98 -0.79 -3.85
N PHE A 371 6.09 -1.51 -3.84
CA PHE A 371 6.93 -1.74 -5.02
C PHE A 371 6.66 -3.13 -5.59
N HIS A 372 6.22 -3.20 -6.84
CA HIS A 372 5.92 -4.44 -7.56
C HIS A 372 6.93 -4.70 -8.67
N ARG A 373 7.23 -5.98 -8.93
CA ARG A 373 7.85 -6.38 -10.20
C ARG A 373 6.83 -6.36 -11.33
N ARG A 374 7.14 -5.67 -12.43
CA ARG A 374 6.29 -5.62 -13.63
C ARG A 374 5.93 -7.01 -14.16
N LYS A 375 6.91 -7.92 -14.23
CA LYS A 375 6.72 -9.31 -14.70
C LYS A 375 5.61 -10.05 -13.93
N ILE A 376 5.43 -9.75 -12.66
CA ILE A 376 4.43 -10.40 -11.80
C ILE A 376 3.04 -9.83 -12.05
N ILE A 377 2.95 -8.54 -12.34
CA ILE A 377 1.71 -7.90 -12.77
C ILE A 377 1.27 -8.46 -14.13
N TYR A 378 2.19 -8.84 -15.01
CA TYR A 378 1.87 -9.61 -16.23
C TYR A 378 1.46 -11.07 -15.99
N GLY A 379 1.42 -11.52 -14.73
CA GLY A 379 0.89 -12.83 -14.34
C GLY A 379 1.93 -13.94 -14.25
N LEU A 380 3.23 -13.62 -14.29
CA LEU A 380 4.31 -14.61 -14.13
C LEU A 380 4.25 -15.27 -12.74
N SER A 381 4.47 -16.58 -12.68
CA SER A 381 4.59 -17.36 -11.44
C SER A 381 6.06 -17.69 -11.13
N PRO A 382 6.41 -18.02 -9.87
CA PRO A 382 7.79 -18.34 -9.49
C PRO A 382 8.41 -19.47 -10.32
N ASP A 383 7.65 -20.55 -10.57
CA ASP A 383 8.09 -21.71 -11.35
C ASP A 383 8.51 -21.35 -12.78
N ASN A 384 7.84 -20.36 -13.35
CA ASN A 384 8.03 -19.94 -14.73
C ASN A 384 9.23 -18.99 -14.88
N MET A 385 9.76 -18.47 -13.78
CA MET A 385 10.88 -17.53 -13.76
C MET A 385 12.19 -18.20 -14.22
N ALA A 386 12.37 -19.49 -13.90
CA ALA A 386 13.58 -20.25 -14.22
C ALA A 386 13.65 -20.74 -15.67
N SER A 387 12.52 -20.71 -16.40
CA SER A 387 12.43 -21.21 -17.78
C SER A 387 11.44 -20.40 -18.60
N ILE A 388 11.69 -19.10 -18.73
CA ILE A 388 10.97 -18.25 -19.68
C ILE A 388 11.26 -18.81 -21.09
N ASN A 389 10.31 -19.58 -21.62
CA ASN A 389 10.38 -20.20 -22.93
C ASN A 389 9.34 -19.58 -23.87
N GLY A 390 9.54 -19.76 -25.18
CA GLY A 390 8.68 -19.15 -26.20
C GLY A 390 7.19 -19.44 -26.01
N LYS A 391 6.83 -20.63 -25.51
CA LYS A 391 5.43 -21.04 -25.30
C LYS A 391 4.74 -20.30 -24.15
N LEU A 392 5.44 -20.10 -23.02
CA LEU A 392 4.91 -19.32 -21.90
C LEU A 392 4.69 -17.86 -22.30
N VAL A 393 5.67 -17.36 -23.05
CA VAL A 393 5.75 -16.01 -23.58
C VAL A 393 4.54 -15.79 -24.52
N GLU A 394 4.28 -16.71 -25.46
CA GLU A 394 3.07 -16.75 -26.30
C GLU A 394 1.74 -16.80 -25.50
N ASP A 395 1.65 -17.64 -24.46
CA ASP A 395 0.44 -17.75 -23.63
C ASP A 395 0.15 -16.44 -22.88
N ILE A 396 1.16 -15.75 -22.37
CA ILE A 396 0.98 -14.42 -21.77
C ILE A 396 0.56 -13.39 -22.82
N PHE A 397 1.06 -13.47 -24.05
CA PHE A 397 0.70 -12.52 -25.11
C PHE A 397 -0.74 -12.61 -25.57
N SER A 398 -1.26 -13.83 -25.68
CA SER A 398 -2.69 -14.04 -25.98
C SER A 398 -3.61 -13.32 -24.98
N LYS A 399 -3.09 -12.95 -23.80
CA LYS A 399 -3.82 -12.31 -22.71
C LYS A 399 -3.65 -10.79 -22.67
N ILE A 400 -2.58 -10.23 -23.23
CA ILE A 400 -2.24 -8.78 -23.16
C ILE A 400 -3.11 -7.94 -24.09
N GLY A 401 -3.54 -8.51 -25.22
CA GLY A 401 -4.38 -7.85 -26.22
C GLY A 401 -3.70 -7.67 -27.57
N ASN A 402 -4.31 -6.87 -28.44
CA ASN A 402 -3.97 -6.82 -29.88
C ASN A 402 -2.86 -5.81 -30.23
N SER A 403 -2.35 -5.02 -29.26
CA SER A 403 -1.27 -4.07 -29.53
C SER A 403 0.08 -4.79 -29.72
N LYS A 404 0.61 -4.74 -30.94
CA LYS A 404 1.92 -5.33 -31.27
C LYS A 404 3.06 -4.67 -30.49
N GLU A 405 3.01 -3.36 -30.31
CA GLU A 405 4.02 -2.60 -29.57
C GLU A 405 4.01 -2.94 -28.08
N LEU A 406 2.82 -3.00 -27.47
CA LEU A 406 2.70 -3.38 -26.06
C LEU A 406 3.15 -4.82 -25.85
N THR A 407 2.78 -5.71 -26.78
CA THR A 407 3.22 -7.11 -26.76
C THR A 407 4.74 -7.17 -26.80
N LYS A 408 5.38 -6.49 -27.75
CA LYS A 408 6.85 -6.40 -27.86
C LYS A 408 7.50 -5.92 -26.57
N SER A 409 7.02 -4.80 -26.04
CA SER A 409 7.51 -4.22 -24.79
C SER A 409 7.36 -5.19 -23.60
N ALA A 410 6.23 -5.90 -23.53
CA ALA A 410 6.02 -6.91 -22.50
C ALA A 410 6.97 -8.11 -22.63
N ILE A 411 7.34 -8.52 -23.85
CA ILE A 411 8.39 -9.54 -24.09
C ILE A 411 9.70 -9.08 -23.48
N ASP A 412 10.12 -7.87 -23.85
CA ASP A 412 11.37 -7.28 -23.39
C ASP A 412 11.36 -7.19 -21.86
N ALA A 413 10.21 -6.83 -21.28
CA ALA A 413 10.02 -6.81 -19.84
C ALA A 413 10.19 -8.17 -19.19
N LEU A 414 9.61 -9.24 -19.76
CA LEU A 414 9.71 -10.61 -19.26
C LEU A 414 11.12 -11.19 -19.41
N GLU A 415 11.79 -10.91 -20.52
CA GLU A 415 13.17 -11.32 -20.79
C GLU A 415 14.21 -10.53 -19.98
N GLY A 416 13.80 -9.44 -19.30
CA GLY A 416 14.69 -8.59 -18.52
C GLY A 416 15.48 -7.57 -19.37
N LYS A 417 15.07 -7.36 -20.63
CA LYS A 417 15.54 -6.28 -21.51
C LYS A 417 14.80 -4.99 -21.20
N THR A 418 14.79 -4.58 -19.92
CA THR A 418 14.00 -3.44 -19.43
C THR A 418 14.83 -2.17 -19.31
N GLY A 419 14.16 -1.02 -19.38
CA GLY A 419 14.74 0.30 -19.13
C GLY A 419 14.76 1.17 -20.38
N THR A 420 14.78 2.48 -20.13
CA THR A 420 14.81 3.50 -21.18
C THR A 420 16.20 3.56 -21.82
N PRO A 421 16.36 3.32 -23.14
CA PRO A 421 17.65 3.54 -23.81
C PRO A 421 18.07 5.03 -23.71
N PRO A 422 19.38 5.34 -23.76
CA PRO A 422 19.91 6.68 -23.46
C PRO A 422 19.45 7.85 -24.36
N ASN A 423 18.55 7.64 -25.33
CA ASN A 423 17.96 8.67 -26.19
C ASN A 423 16.46 8.42 -26.44
N HIS A 424 15.78 7.77 -25.49
CA HIS A 424 14.37 7.42 -25.65
C HIS A 424 13.47 8.65 -25.57
N ASN A 425 12.79 8.95 -26.67
CA ASN A 425 11.78 10.00 -26.75
C ASN A 425 10.43 9.43 -26.30
N LEU A 426 9.83 9.99 -25.25
CA LEU A 426 8.52 9.55 -24.77
C LEU A 426 7.42 9.77 -25.82
N HIS A 427 7.55 10.81 -26.63
CA HIS A 427 6.58 11.16 -27.65
C HIS A 427 6.50 10.14 -28.79
N SER A 428 7.54 9.34 -29.03
CA SER A 428 7.51 8.36 -30.14
C SER A 428 6.48 7.24 -29.92
N HIS A 429 6.05 7.02 -28.68
CA HIS A 429 5.09 5.97 -28.33
C HIS A 429 3.72 6.52 -27.92
N ILE A 430 3.48 7.84 -28.07
CA ILE A 430 2.27 8.49 -27.54
C ILE A 430 1.01 7.98 -28.24
N GLU A 431 1.04 7.77 -29.56
CA GLU A 431 -0.11 7.23 -30.31
C GLU A 431 -0.47 5.81 -29.88
N ALA A 432 0.52 4.97 -29.64
CA ALA A 432 0.30 3.62 -29.12
C ALA A 432 -0.19 3.66 -27.66
N ALA A 433 0.33 4.60 -26.85
CA ALA A 433 -0.12 4.84 -25.49
C ALA A 433 -1.61 5.23 -25.43
N TYR A 434 -2.07 6.12 -26.32
CA TYR A 434 -3.49 6.45 -26.47
C TYR A 434 -4.34 5.20 -26.71
N LYS A 435 -3.94 4.35 -27.66
CA LYS A 435 -4.68 3.13 -28.02
C LYS A 435 -4.77 2.11 -26.88
N VAL A 436 -3.74 1.99 -26.05
CA VAL A 436 -3.76 1.03 -24.92
C VAL A 436 -4.45 1.58 -23.67
N ALA A 437 -4.67 2.89 -23.58
CA ALA A 437 -5.43 3.53 -22.51
C ALA A 437 -6.95 3.67 -22.82
N ASP A 438 -7.34 3.34 -24.05
CA ASP A 438 -8.72 3.27 -24.52
C ASP A 438 -9.61 2.36 -23.65
N CYS A 439 -10.87 2.75 -23.49
CA CYS A 439 -11.83 2.05 -22.62
C CYS A 439 -12.22 0.65 -23.12
N GLY A 440 -12.14 0.42 -24.43
CA GLY A 440 -12.40 -0.85 -25.09
C GLY A 440 -11.18 -1.78 -25.18
N TYR A 441 -9.96 -1.29 -24.87
CA TYR A 441 -8.73 -2.08 -25.02
C TYR A 441 -8.77 -3.41 -24.25
N GLU A 442 -9.41 -3.43 -23.10
CA GLU A 442 -9.45 -4.61 -22.22
C GLU A 442 -10.47 -5.66 -22.69
N TYR A 443 -11.36 -5.32 -23.62
CA TYR A 443 -12.39 -6.23 -24.12
C TYR A 443 -11.77 -7.42 -24.87
N GLY A 444 -12.15 -8.64 -24.47
CA GLY A 444 -11.59 -9.87 -25.04
C GLY A 444 -10.15 -10.19 -24.59
N THR A 445 -9.56 -9.37 -23.71
CA THR A 445 -8.23 -9.62 -23.12
C THR A 445 -8.36 -10.29 -21.74
N SER A 446 -7.23 -10.53 -21.04
CA SER A 446 -7.27 -10.99 -19.64
C SER A 446 -6.83 -9.94 -18.62
N TRP A 447 -6.78 -8.65 -19.00
CA TRP A 447 -6.60 -7.55 -18.05
C TRP A 447 -7.69 -7.58 -16.98
N GLY A 448 -7.31 -7.36 -15.72
CA GLY A 448 -8.21 -7.39 -14.57
C GLY A 448 -8.67 -8.77 -14.11
N THR A 449 -8.41 -9.84 -14.88
CA THR A 449 -8.93 -11.18 -14.58
C THR A 449 -7.85 -12.24 -14.43
N LYS A 450 -6.79 -12.19 -15.25
CA LYS A 450 -5.61 -13.08 -15.13
C LYS A 450 -4.31 -12.29 -14.98
N LEU A 451 -4.23 -11.07 -15.51
CA LEU A 451 -3.08 -10.18 -15.38
C LEU A 451 -3.53 -8.78 -14.94
N GLY A 452 -2.58 -7.95 -14.53
CA GLY A 452 -2.86 -6.63 -13.98
C GLY A 452 -3.33 -6.66 -12.52
N TRP A 453 -3.93 -5.55 -12.13
CA TRP A 453 -4.70 -5.34 -10.92
C TRP A 453 -6.08 -5.95 -11.08
N PHE A 454 -6.50 -6.78 -10.13
CA PHE A 454 -7.67 -7.64 -10.30
C PHE A 454 -8.99 -6.92 -10.02
N TYR A 455 -9.98 -7.15 -10.88
CA TYR A 455 -11.33 -6.63 -10.75
C TYR A 455 -12.22 -7.55 -9.91
N GLY A 456 -13.36 -7.01 -9.45
CA GLY A 456 -14.43 -7.79 -8.83
C GLY A 456 -14.56 -7.64 -7.31
N SER A 457 -13.77 -6.77 -6.69
CA SER A 457 -13.93 -6.32 -5.31
C SER A 457 -13.67 -4.82 -5.24
N THR A 458 -14.35 -4.16 -4.30
CA THR A 458 -14.06 -2.78 -3.88
C THR A 458 -12.75 -2.63 -3.09
N THR A 459 -12.13 -3.75 -2.71
CA THR A 459 -10.76 -3.88 -2.16
C THR A 459 -9.87 -4.66 -3.14
N GLU A 460 -9.65 -4.08 -4.33
CA GLU A 460 -8.85 -4.68 -5.41
C GLU A 460 -7.41 -4.99 -4.97
N ASP A 461 -6.93 -4.24 -3.98
CA ASP A 461 -5.60 -4.36 -3.41
C ASP A 461 -5.42 -5.70 -2.69
N ILE A 462 -6.27 -6.00 -1.72
CA ILE A 462 -6.27 -7.29 -1.01
C ILE A 462 -6.49 -8.43 -2.00
N GLN A 463 -7.38 -8.25 -2.98
CA GLN A 463 -7.62 -9.26 -4.01
C GLN A 463 -6.37 -9.51 -4.87
N THR A 464 -5.67 -8.46 -5.28
CA THR A 464 -4.45 -8.58 -6.10
C THR A 464 -3.31 -9.21 -5.30
N GLY A 465 -3.11 -8.79 -4.05
CA GLY A 465 -2.14 -9.41 -3.15
C GLY A 465 -2.40 -10.90 -2.94
N LEU A 466 -3.66 -11.28 -2.71
CA LEU A 466 -4.08 -12.68 -2.56
C LEU A 466 -3.80 -13.49 -3.83
N ARG A 467 -4.06 -12.93 -5.01
CA ARG A 467 -3.79 -13.59 -6.31
C ARG A 467 -2.30 -13.77 -6.56
N ILE A 468 -1.46 -12.82 -6.14
CA ILE A 468 0.00 -12.95 -6.19
C ILE A 468 0.47 -14.07 -5.25
N HIS A 469 0.04 -14.05 -3.98
CA HIS A 469 0.39 -15.11 -3.02
C HIS A 469 -0.12 -16.49 -3.42
N LYS A 470 -1.32 -16.58 -4.02
CA LYS A 470 -1.89 -17.83 -4.55
C LYS A 470 -1.00 -18.49 -5.60
N ARG A 471 -0.22 -17.71 -6.35
CA ARG A 471 0.77 -18.23 -7.34
C ARG A 471 2.05 -18.73 -6.70
N GLY A 472 2.22 -18.58 -5.38
CA GLY A 472 3.39 -19.04 -4.62
C GLY A 472 4.42 -17.96 -4.33
N TRP A 473 4.17 -16.71 -4.73
CA TRP A 473 5.06 -15.58 -4.47
C TRP A 473 5.07 -15.18 -2.99
N ARG A 474 6.21 -14.66 -2.50
CA ARG A 474 6.30 -14.03 -1.18
C ARG A 474 6.26 -12.51 -1.31
N SER A 475 5.93 -11.83 -0.22
CA SER A 475 6.07 -10.38 -0.08
C SER A 475 6.90 -10.04 1.16
N VAL A 476 7.39 -8.80 1.23
CA VAL A 476 8.16 -8.31 2.38
C VAL A 476 7.56 -7.01 2.89
N ASN A 477 7.54 -6.88 4.22
CA ASN A 477 7.18 -5.63 4.88
C ASN A 477 8.47 -4.87 5.22
N CYS A 478 8.66 -3.69 4.66
CA CYS A 478 9.82 -2.84 4.92
C CYS A 478 9.42 -1.64 5.77
N MET A 479 10.06 -1.50 6.94
CA MET A 479 9.74 -0.48 7.93
C MET A 479 11.00 0.34 8.26
N PRO A 480 11.47 1.21 7.35
CA PRO A 480 12.62 2.04 7.63
C PRO A 480 12.28 3.06 8.74
N ASN A 481 13.32 3.59 9.37
CA ASN A 481 13.22 4.69 10.32
C ASN A 481 14.09 5.84 9.80
N PRO A 482 13.53 7.01 9.46
CA PRO A 482 12.12 7.40 9.58
C PRO A 482 11.17 6.63 8.64
N PRO A 483 9.84 6.64 8.90
CA PRO A 483 8.86 5.98 8.03
C PRO A 483 8.99 6.42 6.58
N ALA A 484 8.81 5.47 5.66
CA ALA A 484 8.99 5.70 4.23
C ALA A 484 7.99 6.69 3.64
N PHE A 485 6.72 6.50 3.96
CA PHE A 485 5.61 7.31 3.46
C PHE A 485 4.80 7.84 4.64
N LEU A 486 4.26 9.04 4.46
CA LEU A 486 3.28 9.63 5.36
C LEU A 486 2.09 10.10 4.55
N GLY A 487 0.88 9.93 5.08
CA GLY A 487 -0.32 10.49 4.45
C GLY A 487 -1.34 11.04 5.44
N CYS A 488 -2.53 11.36 4.95
CA CYS A 488 -3.62 11.86 5.78
C CYS A 488 -4.62 10.77 6.17
N VAL A 489 -5.23 10.90 7.34
CA VAL A 489 -6.38 10.08 7.75
C VAL A 489 -7.71 10.80 7.48
N PRO A 490 -8.83 10.06 7.42
CA PRO A 490 -10.14 10.69 7.51
C PRO A 490 -10.27 11.54 8.79
N SER A 491 -10.67 12.80 8.63
CA SER A 491 -10.71 13.80 9.70
C SER A 491 -11.92 13.68 10.65
N SER A 492 -12.91 12.85 10.31
CA SER A 492 -14.19 12.79 11.04
C SER A 492 -14.72 11.37 11.18
N GLY A 493 -15.57 11.14 12.18
CA GLY A 493 -16.24 9.86 12.39
C GLY A 493 -17.03 9.37 11.16
N PRO A 494 -17.89 10.20 10.53
CA PRO A 494 -18.61 9.80 9.32
C PRO A 494 -17.70 9.38 8.16
N THR A 495 -16.62 10.12 7.90
CA THR A 495 -15.69 9.79 6.81
C THR A 495 -14.91 8.50 7.11
N SER A 496 -14.47 8.29 8.36
CA SER A 496 -13.90 7.02 8.82
C SER A 496 -14.86 5.85 8.65
N MET A 497 -16.13 5.99 9.03
CA MET A 497 -17.13 4.92 8.90
C MET A 497 -17.41 4.56 7.43
N ILE A 498 -17.49 5.54 6.53
CA ILE A 498 -17.65 5.30 5.09
C ILE A 498 -16.47 4.48 4.56
N GLN A 499 -15.25 4.85 4.95
CA GLN A 499 -14.04 4.11 4.55
C GLN A 499 -14.05 2.67 5.08
N GLN A 500 -14.31 2.46 6.37
CA GLN A 500 -14.34 1.13 6.97
C GLN A 500 -15.48 0.26 6.40
N LYS A 501 -16.65 0.85 6.11
CA LYS A 501 -17.75 0.16 5.43
C LYS A 501 -17.34 -0.34 4.05
N ARG A 502 -16.64 0.47 3.26
CA ARG A 502 -16.12 0.07 1.94
C ARG A 502 -15.15 -1.11 2.09
N TRP A 503 -14.22 -1.03 3.04
CA TRP A 503 -13.31 -2.14 3.32
C TRP A 503 -14.07 -3.42 3.69
N ALA A 504 -14.96 -3.37 4.68
CA ALA A 504 -15.74 -4.53 5.10
C ALA A 504 -16.53 -5.15 3.93
N THR A 505 -17.09 -4.33 3.04
CA THR A 505 -17.80 -4.78 1.84
C THR A 505 -16.88 -5.54 0.90
N GLY A 506 -15.75 -4.94 0.49
CA GLY A 506 -14.81 -5.59 -0.44
C GLY A 506 -14.16 -6.85 0.13
N LEU A 507 -13.84 -6.84 1.42
CA LEU A 507 -13.31 -8.02 2.11
C LEU A 507 -14.30 -9.20 2.07
N LEU A 508 -15.60 -8.93 2.24
CA LEU A 508 -16.66 -9.93 2.11
C LEU A 508 -16.87 -10.39 0.66
N GLU A 509 -16.80 -9.48 -0.32
CA GLU A 509 -16.85 -9.82 -1.75
C GLU A 509 -15.76 -10.85 -2.09
N ILE A 510 -14.53 -10.65 -1.60
CA ILE A 510 -13.43 -11.60 -1.79
C ILE A 510 -13.74 -12.94 -1.11
N LEU A 511 -14.19 -12.91 0.14
CA LEU A 511 -14.47 -14.12 0.94
C LEU A 511 -15.53 -15.02 0.29
N LEU A 512 -16.59 -14.41 -0.25
CA LEU A 512 -17.76 -15.10 -0.81
C LEU A 512 -17.59 -15.43 -2.30
N SER A 513 -16.53 -14.94 -2.94
CA SER A 513 -16.24 -15.23 -4.35
C SER A 513 -15.36 -16.46 -4.56
N LYS A 514 -15.14 -16.81 -5.84
CA LYS A 514 -14.13 -17.82 -6.25
C LYS A 514 -12.69 -17.44 -5.86
N ALA A 515 -12.45 -16.20 -5.42
CA ALA A 515 -11.16 -15.74 -4.93
C ALA A 515 -10.89 -16.14 -3.47
N CYS A 516 -11.84 -16.77 -2.77
CA CYS A 516 -11.68 -17.18 -1.38
C CYS A 516 -10.32 -17.86 -1.11
N PRO A 517 -9.60 -17.47 -0.04
CA PRO A 517 -8.26 -17.97 0.25
C PRO A 517 -8.24 -19.48 0.52
N ILE A 518 -9.34 -20.06 1.01
CA ILE A 518 -9.44 -21.51 1.27
C ILE A 518 -9.23 -22.32 -0.01
N PHE A 519 -9.94 -21.96 -1.10
CA PHE A 519 -9.73 -22.60 -2.41
C PHE A 519 -8.31 -22.37 -2.93
N SER A 520 -7.73 -21.21 -2.63
CA SER A 520 -6.36 -20.87 -3.03
C SER A 520 -5.30 -21.69 -2.29
N SER A 521 -5.59 -22.14 -1.06
CA SER A 521 -4.72 -23.03 -0.31
C SER A 521 -4.91 -24.50 -0.66
N LEU A 522 -6.15 -24.93 -0.96
CA LEU A 522 -6.47 -26.31 -1.31
C LEU A 522 -6.03 -26.68 -2.74
N PHE A 523 -6.17 -25.75 -3.69
CA PHE A 523 -6.01 -26.03 -5.13
C PHE A 523 -4.92 -25.21 -5.82
N ALA A 524 -4.15 -24.42 -5.07
CA ALA A 524 -3.04 -23.63 -5.60
C ALA A 524 -1.90 -23.54 -4.56
N LYS A 525 -1.09 -22.47 -4.59
CA LYS A 525 0.16 -22.37 -3.83
C LYS A 525 0.11 -21.39 -2.66
N LEU A 526 -1.08 -21.01 -2.20
CA LEU A 526 -1.20 -20.20 -0.99
C LEU A 526 -0.82 -21.05 0.23
N GLN A 527 0.14 -20.61 1.03
CA GLN A 527 0.53 -21.33 2.24
C GLN A 527 -0.63 -21.38 3.23
N TRP A 528 -0.86 -22.52 3.87
CA TRP A 528 -2.00 -22.70 4.80
C TRP A 528 -2.05 -21.63 5.89
N ARG A 529 -0.92 -21.28 6.50
CA ARG A 529 -0.87 -20.23 7.52
C ARG A 529 -1.18 -18.84 6.95
N GLN A 530 -0.74 -18.56 5.72
CA GLN A 530 -1.11 -17.32 5.03
C GLN A 530 -2.62 -17.30 4.71
N CYS A 531 -3.19 -18.45 4.33
CA CYS A 531 -4.64 -18.59 4.14
C CYS A 531 -5.41 -18.20 5.41
N LEU A 532 -4.98 -18.65 6.59
CA LEU A 532 -5.60 -18.27 7.86
C LEU A 532 -5.47 -16.76 8.14
N ALA A 533 -4.34 -16.14 7.79
CA ALA A 533 -4.16 -14.69 7.90
C ALA A 533 -5.13 -13.92 6.98
N TYR A 534 -5.33 -14.39 5.74
CA TYR A 534 -6.35 -13.82 4.85
C TYR A 534 -7.76 -14.05 5.42
N VAL A 535 -8.10 -15.25 5.89
CA VAL A 535 -9.42 -15.51 6.51
C VAL A 535 -9.68 -14.55 7.67
N TRP A 536 -8.67 -14.28 8.51
CA TRP A 536 -8.79 -13.29 9.59
C TRP A 536 -9.14 -11.91 9.07
N LEU A 537 -8.42 -11.43 8.06
CA LEU A 537 -8.67 -10.14 7.46
C LEU A 537 -10.06 -10.09 6.82
N LEU A 538 -10.40 -11.09 6.01
CA LEU A 538 -11.63 -11.13 5.22
C LEU A 538 -12.89 -11.27 6.09
N THR A 539 -12.78 -11.81 7.30
CA THR A 539 -13.89 -11.98 8.24
C THR A 539 -14.05 -10.80 9.21
N TRP A 540 -13.24 -9.74 9.08
CA TRP A 540 -13.25 -8.59 9.98
C TRP A 540 -14.65 -7.96 10.13
N GLY A 541 -15.38 -7.74 9.04
CA GLY A 541 -16.73 -7.18 9.09
C GLY A 541 -17.76 -8.08 9.82
N LEU A 542 -17.64 -9.41 9.70
CA LEU A 542 -18.55 -10.37 10.34
C LEU A 542 -18.45 -10.36 11.86
N ARG A 543 -17.28 -9.98 12.38
CA ARG A 543 -17.02 -9.90 13.82
C ARG A 543 -18.03 -9.02 14.55
N SER A 544 -18.46 -7.93 13.93
CA SER A 544 -19.41 -6.97 14.50
C SER A 544 -20.75 -7.62 14.90
N ILE A 545 -21.21 -8.63 14.17
CA ILE A 545 -22.46 -9.35 14.44
C ILE A 545 -22.37 -10.06 15.80
N PHE A 546 -21.29 -10.82 16.00
CA PHE A 546 -21.09 -11.58 17.24
C PHE A 546 -20.81 -10.68 18.44
N GLU A 547 -20.08 -9.58 18.24
CA GLU A 547 -19.81 -8.60 19.29
C GLU A 547 -21.08 -7.88 19.73
N LEU A 548 -21.91 -7.43 18.79
CA LEU A 548 -23.18 -6.77 19.09
C LEU A 548 -24.13 -7.73 19.80
N CYS A 549 -24.27 -8.97 19.30
CA CYS A 549 -25.09 -10.00 19.94
C CYS A 549 -24.63 -10.26 21.38
N TYR A 550 -23.32 -10.43 21.60
CA TYR A 550 -22.78 -10.72 22.93
C TYR A 550 -22.91 -9.52 23.88
N ALA A 551 -22.70 -8.30 23.39
CA ALA A 551 -22.85 -7.08 24.17
C ALA A 551 -24.30 -6.79 24.60
N ALA A 552 -25.28 -7.26 23.82
CA ALA A 552 -26.70 -7.11 24.15
C ALA A 552 -27.20 -8.17 25.16
N LEU A 553 -26.49 -9.30 25.31
CA LEU A 553 -26.90 -10.39 26.21
C LEU A 553 -27.12 -9.97 27.67
N PRO A 554 -26.25 -9.15 28.30
CA PRO A 554 -26.48 -8.70 29.67
C PRO A 554 -27.79 -7.92 29.83
N ALA A 555 -28.06 -6.96 28.94
CA ALA A 555 -29.27 -6.14 29.00
C ALA A 555 -30.53 -7.01 28.79
N TYR A 556 -30.50 -7.90 27.81
CA TYR A 556 -31.58 -8.87 27.60
C TYR A 556 -31.83 -9.74 28.85
N CYS A 557 -30.76 -10.26 29.44
CA CYS A 557 -30.85 -11.14 30.60
C CYS A 557 -31.46 -10.43 31.83
N ILE A 558 -31.14 -9.16 32.03
CA ILE A 558 -31.75 -8.33 33.09
C ILE A 558 -33.25 -8.15 32.85
N ILE A 559 -33.66 -7.84 31.62
CA ILE A 559 -35.07 -7.60 31.28
C ILE A 559 -35.89 -8.88 31.36
N ALA A 560 -35.34 -9.99 30.88
CA ALA A 560 -36.02 -11.27 30.78
C ALA A 560 -35.89 -12.15 32.05
N ASP A 561 -35.36 -11.60 33.15
CA ASP A 561 -35.02 -12.33 34.38
C ASP A 561 -34.33 -13.68 34.11
N SER A 562 -33.31 -13.64 33.25
CA SER A 562 -32.55 -14.80 32.83
C SER A 562 -31.06 -14.58 33.05
N HIS A 563 -30.25 -15.62 32.85
CA HIS A 563 -28.81 -15.52 32.97
C HIS A 563 -28.12 -16.32 31.87
N PHE A 564 -27.03 -15.75 31.36
CA PHE A 564 -26.12 -16.41 30.43
C PHE A 564 -24.75 -16.66 31.06
N LEU A 565 -24.46 -16.15 32.26
CA LEU A 565 -23.16 -16.37 32.91
C LEU A 565 -23.16 -17.69 33.72
N PRO A 566 -22.02 -18.42 33.76
CA PRO A 566 -21.87 -19.59 34.64
C PRO A 566 -22.05 -19.24 36.13
N LYS A 567 -22.62 -20.16 36.92
CA LYS A 567 -22.75 -20.01 38.38
C LYS A 567 -21.40 -20.17 39.09
N VAL A 568 -21.20 -19.53 40.24
CA VAL A 568 -19.92 -19.45 41.00
C VAL A 568 -19.27 -20.81 41.31
N SER A 569 -20.05 -21.89 41.45
CA SER A 569 -19.52 -23.25 41.62
C SER A 569 -18.58 -23.68 40.48
N PHE A 570 -18.76 -23.13 39.27
CA PHE A 570 -17.87 -23.30 38.11
C PHE A 570 -16.46 -22.73 38.34
N ILE A 571 -16.34 -21.58 39.01
CA ILE A 571 -15.06 -20.91 39.28
C ILE A 571 -14.23 -21.73 40.27
N CYS A 572 -14.89 -22.35 41.26
CA CYS A 572 -14.24 -23.18 42.27
C CYS A 572 -13.89 -24.60 41.79
N GLN A 573 -14.59 -25.14 40.80
CA GLN A 573 -14.39 -26.50 40.28
C GLN A 573 -13.41 -26.59 39.10
N ASN A 574 -12.96 -25.45 38.56
CA ASN A 574 -11.95 -25.38 37.50
C ASN A 574 -10.64 -24.75 38.02
N PRO A 575 -9.63 -25.55 38.41
CA PRO A 575 -8.32 -25.06 38.85
C PRO A 575 -7.65 -24.05 37.89
N PRO A 576 -7.81 -24.14 36.54
CA PRO A 576 -7.25 -23.15 35.61
C PRO A 576 -7.84 -21.74 35.80
N ILE A 577 -9.09 -21.62 36.25
CA ILE A 577 -9.80 -20.35 36.48
C ILE A 577 -9.36 -19.70 37.80
N LEU A 578 -9.06 -20.50 38.83
CA LEU A 578 -8.47 -20.00 40.08
C LEU A 578 -7.02 -19.51 39.86
N THR A 579 -6.25 -20.26 39.07
CA THR A 579 -4.92 -19.86 38.57
C THR A 579 -5.04 -18.61 37.70
N LEU A 580 -6.19 -18.41 37.02
CA LEU A 580 -6.51 -17.21 36.27
C LEU A 580 -6.67 -15.98 37.15
N ALA A 581 -7.38 -16.04 38.27
CA ALA A 581 -7.53 -14.89 39.16
C ALA A 581 -6.16 -14.40 39.69
N CYS A 582 -5.23 -15.33 39.94
CA CYS A 582 -3.85 -15.02 40.32
C CYS A 582 -3.01 -14.51 39.15
N THR A 583 -3.14 -15.09 37.95
CA THR A 583 -2.40 -14.64 36.75
C THR A 583 -2.96 -13.35 36.15
N PHE A 584 -4.25 -13.04 36.29
CA PHE A 584 -4.86 -11.76 35.87
C PHE A 584 -4.28 -10.58 36.66
N LYS A 585 -3.94 -10.77 37.95
CA LYS A 585 -3.19 -9.79 38.73
C LYS A 585 -1.79 -9.54 38.17
N CYS A 586 -1.11 -10.58 37.68
CA CYS A 586 0.20 -10.44 37.01
C CYS A 586 0.08 -9.87 35.59
N LEU A 587 -0.91 -10.31 34.81
CA LEU A 587 -1.19 -9.86 33.45
C LEU A 587 -1.65 -8.40 33.42
N LYS A 588 -2.48 -7.96 34.37
CA LYS A 588 -2.85 -6.54 34.54
C LYS A 588 -1.61 -5.67 34.74
N ARG A 589 -0.67 -6.10 35.59
CA ARG A 589 0.62 -5.42 35.82
C ARG A 589 1.47 -5.37 34.56
N HIS A 590 1.48 -6.44 33.76
CA HIS A 590 2.21 -6.49 32.49
C HIS A 590 1.54 -5.65 31.39
N TYR A 591 0.20 -5.62 31.34
CA TYR A 591 -0.59 -4.81 30.41
C TYR A 591 -0.46 -3.32 30.73
N GLU A 592 -0.44 -2.93 32.00
CA GLU A 592 -0.12 -1.55 32.44
C GLU A 592 1.29 -1.14 32.02
N THR A 593 2.26 -2.08 32.04
CA THR A 593 3.64 -1.84 31.58
C THR A 593 3.72 -1.74 30.04
N LEU A 594 2.98 -2.58 29.31
CA LEU A 594 2.88 -2.53 27.84
C LEU A 594 2.12 -1.28 27.37
N HIS A 595 1.05 -0.88 28.06
CA HIS A 595 0.33 0.37 27.84
C HIS A 595 1.27 1.56 28.06
N HIS A 596 2.05 1.56 29.16
CA HIS A 596 3.08 2.57 29.35
C HIS A 596 4.14 2.57 28.26
N THR A 597 4.60 1.41 27.76
CA THR A 597 5.66 1.34 26.75
C THR A 597 5.18 1.74 25.35
N ILE A 598 3.97 1.34 24.97
CA ILE A 598 3.33 1.69 23.69
C ILE A 598 2.95 3.19 23.67
N PHE A 599 2.40 3.72 24.76
CA PHE A 599 1.99 5.13 24.81
C PHE A 599 3.12 6.10 25.19
N SER A 600 4.20 5.67 25.86
CA SER A 600 5.37 6.54 26.11
C SER A 600 6.26 6.72 24.88
N HIS A 601 6.28 5.76 23.94
CA HIS A 601 6.94 5.98 22.65
C HIS A 601 6.23 7.04 21.78
N ASN A 602 4.92 7.25 21.97
CA ASN A 602 4.17 8.30 21.29
C ASN A 602 4.40 9.71 21.88
N ILE A 603 5.03 9.84 23.05
CA ILE A 603 5.33 11.17 23.63
C ILE A 603 6.66 11.72 23.10
N ASN A 604 7.55 10.86 22.60
CA ASN A 604 8.85 11.29 22.03
C ASN A 604 8.87 11.34 20.49
N LEU A 605 7.73 11.11 19.84
CA LEU A 605 7.52 11.23 18.39
C LEU A 605 6.57 12.39 18.01
N ALA A 606 6.17 13.21 18.99
CA ALA A 606 5.37 14.42 18.79
C ALA A 606 6.27 15.65 18.59
#